data_AF-A0A317V3H6-F1
#
_entry.id   AF-A0A317V3H6-F1
#
_cell.length_a   1.000
_cell.length_b   1.000
_cell.length_c   1.000
_cell.angle_alpha   90.00
_cell.angle_beta   90.00
_cell.angle_gamma   90.00
#
_symmetry.space_group_name_H-M   'P 1'
#
loop_
_entity.id
_entity.type
_entity.pdbx_description
1 polymer ?
#
loop_
_entity_poly.entity_id
_entity_poly.type
_entity_poly.pdbx_seq_one_letter_code
_entity_poly.pdbx_strand_id
1 'polypeptide(L)'
;MAEMFNNGGISRVFGRPRLLEVVVWEDAAVPQTATGESSYRIGTLRDALREGAWRAGKGSWILDEKEILPELDIPNLSLNKGIEGSSQGWFYAAAGLGLGLQVGVLVYAAVTVYIYPVHFKKDGSLVVSYAFPLFFCGSILLSIGMFLCAFIIERSSTECYIRPAAPSKIYWLQPGEKDVGDQVFGAFLGVNEGPKSEATEDLMYIKSVRSPGTFGNGPLLLFTLTSTMVGFVIQFVGIRGLRDSGRNGRYSPNVHYQSLSPD
;
A
#
# COMPACT_ATOMS: atom_id res chain seq x y z
N MET A 1 10.82 4.78 -7.72
CA MET A 1 10.67 5.67 -6.53
C MET A 1 11.77 5.30 -5.56
N ALA A 2 12.28 6.26 -4.81
CA ALA A 2 13.29 6.03 -3.79
C ALA A 2 12.79 6.50 -2.42
N GLU A 3 13.38 5.99 -1.36
CA GLU A 3 13.02 6.29 0.02
C GLU A 3 14.06 7.20 0.66
N MET A 4 13.61 8.20 1.43
CA MET A 4 14.44 9.13 2.19
C MET A 4 13.94 9.25 3.62
N PHE A 5 14.85 9.47 4.55
CA PHE A 5 14.50 9.74 5.94
C PHE A 5 14.16 11.22 6.13
N ASN A 6 13.08 11.49 6.87
CA ASN A 6 12.66 12.83 7.24
C ASN A 6 12.15 12.86 8.70
N ASN A 7 12.87 13.55 9.59
CA ASN A 7 12.46 13.94 10.95
C ASN A 7 11.60 12.91 11.72
N GLY A 8 12.04 11.64 11.74
CA GLY A 8 11.37 10.56 12.48
C GLY A 8 10.52 9.61 11.63
N GLY A 9 10.46 9.80 10.31
CA GLY A 9 9.77 8.92 9.38
C GLY A 9 10.51 8.73 8.06
N ILE A 10 9.97 7.87 7.20
CA ILE A 10 10.50 7.61 5.86
C ILE A 10 9.47 8.09 4.83
N SER A 11 9.94 8.88 3.86
CA SER A 11 9.14 9.43 2.78
C SER A 11 9.58 8.88 1.43
N ARG A 12 8.62 8.62 0.54
CA ARG A 12 8.90 8.19 -0.83
C ARG A 12 8.99 9.40 -1.73
N VAL A 13 10.11 9.53 -2.43
CA VAL A 13 10.37 10.61 -3.38
C VAL A 13 10.51 10.08 -4.80
N PHE A 14 10.13 10.92 -5.76
CA PHE A 14 10.42 10.67 -7.17
C PHE A 14 11.87 11.06 -7.48
N GLY A 15 12.53 10.26 -8.32
CA GLY A 15 13.94 10.45 -8.67
C GLY A 15 14.90 9.58 -7.87
N ARG A 16 16.20 9.86 -8.03
CA ARG A 16 17.30 9.17 -7.32
C ARG A 16 17.94 10.14 -6.31
N PRO A 17 17.48 10.16 -5.05
CA PRO A 17 18.12 10.93 -4.02
C PRO A 17 19.51 10.35 -3.72
N ARG A 18 20.48 11.21 -3.39
CA ARG A 18 21.84 10.76 -3.03
C ARG A 18 21.86 10.04 -1.66
N LEU A 19 21.42 8.80 -1.61
CA LEU A 19 21.51 7.95 -0.43
C LEU A 19 22.68 6.98 -0.67
N LEU A 20 23.62 6.93 0.26
CA LEU A 20 24.77 6.05 0.16
C LEU A 20 24.58 4.88 1.13
N GLU A 21 24.53 3.66 0.58
CA GLU A 21 24.54 2.43 1.35
C GLU A 21 25.96 1.85 1.33
N VAL A 22 26.52 1.61 2.51
CA VAL A 22 27.86 1.03 2.70
C VAL A 22 27.73 -0.22 3.55
N VAL A 23 28.26 -1.33 3.06
CA VAL A 23 28.33 -2.59 3.78
C VAL A 23 29.78 -2.82 4.20
N VAL A 24 29.96 -3.20 5.46
CA VAL A 24 31.25 -3.55 6.03
C VAL A 24 31.17 -5.01 6.47
N TRP A 25 32.13 -5.85 6.07
CA TRP A 25 32.17 -7.26 6.45
C TRP A 25 33.59 -7.69 6.83
N GLU A 26 33.69 -8.71 7.67
CA GLU A 26 34.98 -9.32 8.02
C GLU A 26 35.53 -10.14 6.85
N ASP A 27 36.83 -9.99 6.56
CA ASP A 27 37.50 -10.73 5.50
C ASP A 27 37.81 -12.16 5.94
N ALA A 28 37.10 -13.14 5.38
CA ALA A 28 37.33 -14.55 5.67
C ALA A 28 38.69 -15.08 5.18
N ALA A 29 39.40 -14.35 4.29
CA ALA A 29 40.68 -14.77 3.74
C ALA A 29 41.89 -14.46 4.65
N VAL A 30 41.71 -13.61 5.66
CA VAL A 30 42.77 -13.29 6.64
C VAL A 30 42.45 -14.03 7.93
N PRO A 31 43.08 -15.19 8.22
CA PRO A 31 42.94 -15.82 9.52
C PRO A 31 43.42 -14.84 10.59
N GLN A 32 42.68 -14.74 11.69
CA GLN A 32 43.02 -13.92 12.86
C GLN A 32 44.51 -14.05 13.15
N THR A 33 45.28 -13.00 12.84
CA THR A 33 46.69 -12.96 13.21
C THR A 33 46.78 -12.94 14.73
N ALA A 34 47.87 -13.45 15.29
CA ALA A 34 48.12 -13.57 16.73
C ALA A 34 48.02 -12.24 17.52
N THR A 35 47.80 -11.11 16.85
CA THR A 35 47.56 -9.76 17.35
C THR A 35 46.08 -9.38 17.55
N GLY A 36 45.13 -10.22 17.12
CA GLY A 36 43.69 -9.99 17.37
C GLY A 36 43.02 -8.91 16.52
N GLU A 37 43.64 -8.45 15.43
CA GLU A 37 43.04 -7.48 14.51
C GLU A 37 42.25 -8.19 13.41
N SER A 38 40.92 -8.08 13.45
CA SER A 38 40.03 -8.46 12.34
C SER A 38 40.20 -7.47 11.18
N SER A 39 40.53 -7.97 9.99
CA SER A 39 40.54 -7.14 8.79
C SER A 39 39.14 -7.00 8.22
N TYR A 40 38.68 -5.76 8.07
CA TYR A 40 37.36 -5.45 7.51
C TYR A 40 37.47 -4.98 6.06
N ARG A 41 36.50 -5.40 5.24
CA ARG A 41 36.27 -4.89 3.89
C ARG A 41 35.06 -3.97 3.88
N ILE A 42 35.10 -2.99 2.99
CA ILE A 42 34.05 -1.98 2.83
C ILE A 42 33.67 -1.95 1.34
N GLY A 43 32.38 -1.99 1.06
CA GLY A 43 31.88 -1.94 -0.32
C GLY A 43 30.38 -1.75 -0.39
N THR A 44 29.82 -1.95 -1.58
CA THR A 44 28.37 -1.97 -1.78
C THR A 44 27.81 -3.36 -1.43
N LEU A 45 26.49 -3.46 -1.25
CA LEU A 45 25.82 -4.75 -1.10
C LEU A 45 26.09 -5.70 -2.27
N ARG A 46 26.27 -5.16 -3.49
CA ARG A 46 26.63 -5.92 -4.68
C ARG A 46 28.04 -6.53 -4.55
N ASP A 47 29.00 -5.78 -4.02
CA ASP A 47 30.36 -6.28 -3.80
C ASP A 47 30.37 -7.37 -2.72
N ALA A 48 29.62 -7.15 -1.64
CA ALA A 48 29.48 -8.13 -0.56
C ALA A 48 28.82 -9.45 -1.02
N LEU A 49 27.87 -9.38 -1.95
CA LEU A 49 27.26 -10.56 -2.59
C LEU A 49 28.26 -11.29 -3.50
N ARG A 50 29.03 -10.55 -4.31
CA ARG A 50 30.05 -11.12 -5.23
C ARG A 50 31.19 -11.80 -4.49
N GLU A 51 31.61 -11.25 -3.36
CA GLU A 51 32.64 -11.83 -2.51
C GLU A 51 32.12 -12.97 -1.63
N GLY A 52 30.82 -13.26 -1.67
CA GLY A 52 30.20 -14.33 -0.88
C GLY A 52 30.07 -14.03 0.61
N ALA A 53 30.39 -12.80 1.03
CA ALA A 53 30.18 -12.31 2.40
C ALA A 53 28.69 -12.17 2.74
N TRP A 54 27.84 -12.03 1.73
CA TRP A 54 26.38 -12.03 1.85
C TRP A 54 25.78 -13.08 0.93
N ARG A 55 24.71 -13.73 1.38
CA ARG A 55 24.00 -14.78 0.64
C ARG A 55 22.54 -14.43 0.48
N ALA A 56 22.07 -14.56 -0.75
CA ALA A 56 20.66 -14.47 -1.08
C ALA A 56 19.94 -15.72 -0.58
N GLY A 57 18.91 -15.53 0.23
CA GLY A 57 18.03 -16.58 0.73
C GLY A 57 16.78 -16.70 -0.13
N LYS A 58 15.61 -16.67 0.52
CA LYS A 58 14.31 -16.76 -0.16
C LYS A 58 14.14 -15.59 -1.13
N GLY A 59 13.79 -15.90 -2.38
CA GLY A 59 13.66 -14.90 -3.44
C GLY A 59 14.97 -14.54 -4.16
N SER A 60 16.04 -15.34 -4.01
CA SER A 60 17.33 -15.11 -4.67
C SER A 60 17.27 -15.04 -6.19
N TRP A 61 16.34 -15.76 -6.83
CA TRP A 61 16.12 -15.75 -8.28
C TRP A 61 15.89 -14.34 -8.85
N ILE A 62 15.37 -13.43 -8.03
CA ILE A 62 15.15 -12.02 -8.38
C ILE A 62 16.47 -11.30 -8.60
N LEU A 63 17.49 -11.61 -7.79
CA LEU A 63 18.80 -10.96 -7.89
C LEU A 63 19.54 -11.41 -9.14
N ASP A 64 19.37 -12.67 -9.56
CA ASP A 64 19.96 -13.23 -10.77
C ASP A 64 19.31 -12.64 -12.03
N GLU A 65 17.97 -12.55 -12.05
CA GLU A 65 17.21 -11.95 -13.17
C GLU A 65 17.41 -10.43 -13.27
N LYS A 66 17.61 -9.74 -12.13
CA LYS A 66 17.80 -8.28 -12.06
C LYS A 66 19.23 -7.83 -11.82
N GLU A 67 20.24 -8.71 -11.86
CA GLU A 67 21.66 -8.35 -11.65
C GLU A 67 22.17 -7.30 -12.66
N ILE A 68 21.39 -7.08 -13.73
CA ILE A 68 21.64 -6.15 -14.83
C ILE A 68 20.94 -4.79 -14.62
N LEU A 69 19.97 -4.66 -13.69
CA LEU A 69 19.13 -3.46 -13.57
C LEU A 69 19.53 -2.54 -12.40
N PRO A 70 19.59 -1.22 -12.62
CA PRO A 70 19.99 -0.23 -11.61
C PRO A 70 18.90 0.04 -10.53
N GLU A 71 17.82 -0.73 -10.55
CA GLU A 71 16.78 -0.73 -9.52
C GLU A 71 17.28 -1.41 -8.23
N LEU A 72 18.36 -2.20 -8.32
CA LEU A 72 19.06 -2.75 -7.16
C LEU A 72 19.85 -1.71 -6.36
N ASP A 73 20.20 -0.57 -6.93
CA ASP A 73 21.08 0.40 -6.26
C ASP A 73 20.31 1.30 -5.27
N ILE A 74 18.97 1.22 -5.27
CA ILE A 74 18.12 2.00 -4.38
C ILE A 74 17.73 1.12 -3.19
N PRO A 75 18.13 1.46 -1.96
CA PRO A 75 17.81 0.66 -0.79
C PRO A 75 16.38 0.92 -0.30
N ASN A 76 15.75 -0.11 0.29
CA ASN A 76 14.43 -0.01 0.91
C ASN A 76 14.60 0.36 2.39
N LEU A 77 14.65 1.65 2.71
CA LEU A 77 14.79 2.11 4.09
C LEU A 77 13.59 1.70 4.96
N SER A 78 12.38 1.67 4.39
CA SER A 78 11.17 1.35 5.17
C SER A 78 11.22 -0.08 5.70
N LEU A 79 11.65 -1.03 4.88
CA LEU A 79 11.74 -2.44 5.24
C LEU A 79 12.92 -2.75 6.17
N ASN A 80 14.03 -2.03 6.03
CA ASN A 80 15.26 -2.33 6.78
C ASN A 80 15.46 -1.48 8.04
N LYS A 81 14.78 -0.34 8.16
CA LYS A 81 14.98 0.58 9.29
C LYS A 81 13.71 1.19 9.89
N GLY A 82 12.70 1.55 9.08
CA GLY A 82 11.61 2.42 9.56
C GLY A 82 10.25 1.79 9.78
N ILE A 83 10.01 0.55 9.35
CA ILE A 83 8.78 -0.16 9.67
C ILE A 83 9.14 -1.16 10.76
N GLU A 84 9.06 -0.71 12.02
CA GLU A 84 8.82 -1.62 13.12
C GLU A 84 7.55 -2.39 12.76
N GLY A 85 7.64 -3.71 12.67
CA GLY A 85 6.53 -4.55 12.24
C GLY A 85 5.32 -4.29 13.13
N SER A 86 4.35 -3.51 12.64
CA SER A 86 3.08 -3.33 13.33
C SER A 86 2.49 -4.72 13.50
N SER A 87 2.17 -5.08 14.74
CA SER A 87 1.73 -6.44 15.05
C SER A 87 0.61 -6.83 14.11
N GLN A 88 0.65 -8.05 13.59
CA GLN A 88 -0.31 -8.54 12.59
C GLN A 88 -1.76 -8.35 13.06
N GLY A 89 -1.98 -8.28 14.38
CA GLY A 89 -3.25 -7.91 15.01
C GLY A 89 -3.79 -6.52 14.65
N TRP A 90 -2.95 -5.49 14.48
CA TRP A 90 -3.41 -4.17 14.04
C TRP A 90 -3.98 -4.18 12.63
N PHE A 91 -3.38 -4.94 11.72
CA PHE A 91 -3.90 -5.12 10.37
C PHE A 91 -5.24 -5.85 10.38
N TYR A 92 -5.38 -6.92 11.18
CA TYR A 92 -6.66 -7.61 11.34
C TYR A 92 -7.73 -6.74 12.00
N ALA A 93 -7.36 -5.92 12.99
CA ALA A 93 -8.27 -4.99 13.63
C ALA A 93 -8.77 -3.92 12.65
N ALA A 94 -7.88 -3.34 11.85
CA ALA A 94 -8.25 -2.38 10.81
C ALA A 94 -9.16 -3.00 9.74
N ALA A 95 -8.86 -4.23 9.31
CA ALA A 95 -9.70 -4.96 8.36
C ALA A 95 -11.10 -5.26 8.95
N GLY A 96 -11.15 -5.70 10.21
CA GLY A 96 -12.40 -5.95 10.94
C GLY A 96 -13.24 -4.68 11.12
N LEU A 97 -12.61 -3.56 11.47
CA LEU A 97 -13.26 -2.26 11.57
C LEU A 97 -13.85 -1.82 10.22
N GLY A 98 -13.08 -1.95 9.14
CA GLY A 98 -13.56 -1.65 7.79
C GLY A 98 -14.75 -2.52 7.38
N LEU A 99 -14.69 -3.82 7.64
CA LEU A 99 -15.79 -4.75 7.36
C LEU A 99 -17.05 -4.39 8.19
N GLY A 100 -16.87 -4.08 9.47
CA GLY A 100 -17.95 -3.69 10.38
C GLY A 100 -18.65 -2.41 9.91
N LEU A 101 -17.89 -1.38 9.54
CA LEU A 101 -18.43 -0.14 8.97
C LEU A 101 -19.18 -0.41 7.66
N GLN A 102 -18.62 -1.23 6.77
CA GLN A 102 -19.26 -1.57 5.49
C GLN A 102 -20.60 -2.30 5.70
N VAL A 103 -20.64 -3.29 6.59
CA VAL A 103 -21.87 -4.02 6.93
C VAL A 103 -22.87 -3.09 7.61
N GLY A 104 -22.41 -2.22 8.52
CA GLY A 104 -23.25 -1.25 9.21
C GLY A 104 -24.01 -0.34 8.26
N VAL A 105 -23.34 0.17 7.22
CA VAL A 105 -23.99 1.00 6.19
C VAL A 105 -25.03 0.20 5.40
N LEU A 106 -24.76 -1.07 5.07
CA LEU A 106 -25.73 -1.93 4.37
C LEU A 106 -26.97 -2.23 5.23
N VAL A 107 -26.77 -2.54 6.51
CA VAL A 107 -27.86 -2.78 7.47
C VAL A 107 -28.67 -1.50 7.66
N TYR A 108 -28.02 -0.35 7.82
CA TYR A 108 -28.70 0.94 7.91
C TYR A 108 -29.57 1.22 6.68
N ALA A 109 -29.03 0.99 5.47
CA ALA A 109 -29.79 1.11 4.24
C ALA A 109 -30.98 0.12 4.17
N ALA A 110 -30.82 -1.10 4.67
CA ALA A 110 -31.89 -2.09 4.69
C ALA A 110 -33.00 -1.72 5.69
N VAL A 111 -32.62 -1.30 6.90
CA VAL A 111 -33.55 -0.88 7.97
C VAL A 111 -34.39 0.32 7.53
N THR A 112 -33.75 1.32 6.91
CA THR A 112 -34.45 2.51 6.39
C THR A 112 -35.45 2.18 5.29
N VAL A 113 -35.14 1.20 4.42
CA VAL A 113 -36.00 0.80 3.31
C VAL A 113 -37.13 -0.15 3.73
N TYR A 114 -36.84 -1.14 4.59
CA TYR A 114 -37.79 -2.23 4.91
C TYR A 114 -38.53 -2.04 6.24
N ILE A 115 -37.90 -1.50 7.28
CA ILE A 115 -38.49 -1.42 8.63
C ILE A 115 -39.15 -0.07 8.89
N TYR A 116 -38.52 1.02 8.43
CA TYR A 116 -39.07 2.38 8.58
C TYR A 116 -39.45 3.04 7.24
N PRO A 117 -40.19 2.35 6.33
CA PRO A 117 -40.54 2.92 5.03
C PRO A 117 -41.42 4.17 5.16
N VAL A 118 -42.14 4.32 6.27
CA VAL A 118 -43.08 5.44 6.51
C VAL A 118 -42.38 6.72 6.97
N HIS A 119 -41.29 6.62 7.73
CA HIS A 119 -40.50 7.78 8.16
C HIS A 119 -39.53 8.27 7.06
N PHE A 120 -39.17 7.38 6.13
CA PHE A 120 -38.32 7.68 4.97
C PHE A 120 -39.11 7.59 3.64
N LYS A 121 -40.41 7.92 3.69
CA LYS A 121 -41.28 7.94 2.52
C LYS A 121 -40.92 9.14 1.63
N LYS A 122 -40.71 8.86 0.34
CA LYS A 122 -40.41 9.86 -0.69
C LYS A 122 -41.72 10.31 -1.35
N ASP A 123 -42.23 11.47 -0.95
CA ASP A 123 -43.41 12.15 -1.54
C ASP A 123 -44.59 11.23 -1.87
N GLY A 124 -45.05 10.43 -0.90
CA GLY A 124 -46.25 9.59 -1.07
C GLY A 124 -46.11 8.43 -2.07
N SER A 125 -44.94 8.23 -2.69
CA SER A 125 -44.64 7.09 -3.57
C SER A 125 -43.57 6.19 -2.95
N LEU A 126 -43.71 4.88 -3.20
CA LEU A 126 -42.78 3.86 -2.70
C LEU A 126 -41.33 4.25 -3.07
N VAL A 127 -40.41 4.13 -2.11
CA VAL A 127 -38.97 4.21 -2.35
C VAL A 127 -38.66 3.41 -3.61
N VAL A 128 -37.96 4.05 -4.56
CA VAL A 128 -37.68 3.48 -5.87
C VAL A 128 -37.07 2.08 -5.68
N SER A 129 -37.82 1.05 -6.04
CA SER A 129 -37.53 -0.35 -5.64
C SER A 129 -36.17 -0.85 -6.14
N TYR A 130 -35.60 -0.20 -7.17
CA TYR A 130 -34.27 -0.53 -7.68
C TYR A 130 -33.11 0.12 -6.89
N ALA A 131 -33.36 1.17 -6.10
CA ALA A 131 -32.29 1.96 -5.49
C ALA A 131 -31.50 1.20 -4.41
N PHE A 132 -32.21 0.45 -3.56
CA PHE A 132 -31.61 -0.43 -2.55
C PHE A 132 -30.81 -1.61 -3.16
N PRO A 133 -31.37 -2.43 -4.08
CA PRO A 133 -30.61 -3.52 -4.68
C PRO A 133 -29.41 -3.04 -5.51
N LEU A 134 -29.50 -1.88 -6.20
CA LEU A 134 -28.33 -1.27 -6.84
C LEU A 134 -27.27 -0.87 -5.81
N PHE A 135 -27.67 -0.20 -4.72
CA PHE A 135 -26.73 0.20 -3.66
C PHE A 135 -26.01 -1.01 -3.05
N PHE A 136 -26.76 -2.08 -2.75
CA PHE A 136 -26.22 -3.31 -2.19
C PHE A 136 -25.26 -4.02 -3.17
N CYS A 137 -25.69 -4.20 -4.42
CA CYS A 137 -24.87 -4.83 -5.46
C CYS A 137 -23.58 -4.04 -5.74
N GLY A 138 -23.68 -2.71 -5.87
CA GLY A 138 -22.51 -1.85 -6.06
C GLY A 138 -21.54 -1.90 -4.89
N SER A 139 -22.06 -1.96 -3.65
CA SER A 139 -21.23 -2.07 -2.44
C SER A 139 -20.47 -3.40 -2.38
N ILE A 140 -21.10 -4.52 -2.77
CA ILE A 140 -20.42 -5.82 -2.87
C ILE A 140 -19.34 -5.78 -3.95
N LEU A 141 -19.67 -5.26 -5.13
CA LEU A 141 -18.75 -5.22 -6.26
C LEU A 141 -17.50 -4.37 -5.95
N LEU A 142 -17.68 -3.25 -5.24
CA LEU A 142 -16.59 -2.42 -4.75
C LEU A 142 -15.72 -3.12 -3.69
N SER A 143 -16.35 -3.80 -2.72
CA SER A 143 -15.60 -4.56 -1.71
C SER A 143 -14.74 -5.66 -2.35
N ILE A 144 -15.29 -6.37 -3.34
CA ILE A 144 -14.54 -7.37 -4.13
C ILE A 144 -13.42 -6.69 -4.93
N GLY A 145 -13.70 -5.55 -5.56
CA GLY A 145 -12.70 -4.75 -6.28
C GLY A 145 -11.51 -4.38 -5.40
N MET A 146 -11.76 -3.86 -4.20
CA MET A 146 -10.71 -3.51 -3.23
C MET A 146 -9.91 -4.74 -2.76
N PHE A 147 -10.58 -5.87 -2.51
CA PHE A 147 -9.90 -7.11 -2.17
C PHE A 147 -8.98 -7.58 -3.31
N LEU A 148 -9.46 -7.55 -4.55
CA LEU A 148 -8.66 -7.92 -5.72
C LEU A 148 -7.51 -6.94 -5.95
N CYS A 149 -7.71 -5.64 -5.74
CA CYS A 149 -6.63 -4.64 -5.79
C CYS A 149 -5.53 -4.98 -4.79
N ALA A 150 -5.88 -5.25 -3.53
CA ALA A 150 -4.93 -5.63 -2.50
C ALA A 150 -4.22 -6.95 -2.85
N PHE A 151 -4.97 -7.95 -3.32
CA PHE A 151 -4.43 -9.25 -3.73
C PHE A 151 -3.42 -9.12 -4.88
N ILE A 152 -3.72 -8.29 -5.88
CA ILE A 152 -2.83 -8.02 -7.01
C ILE A 152 -1.56 -7.31 -6.54
N ILE A 153 -1.68 -6.30 -5.67
CA ILE A 153 -0.53 -5.56 -5.14
C ILE A 153 0.39 -6.52 -4.37
N GLU A 154 -0.18 -7.34 -3.50
CA GLU A 154 0.54 -8.37 -2.74
C GLU A 154 1.29 -9.34 -3.67
N ARG A 155 0.63 -9.81 -4.73
CA ARG A 155 1.24 -10.73 -5.70
C ARG A 155 2.22 -10.07 -6.68
N SER A 156 2.15 -8.74 -6.84
CA SER A 156 3.04 -7.99 -7.73
C SER A 156 4.38 -7.67 -7.08
N SER A 157 4.45 -7.71 -5.76
CA SER A 157 5.66 -7.50 -4.98
C SER A 157 6.29 -8.84 -4.65
N THR A 158 7.60 -8.91 -4.77
CA THR A 158 8.37 -10.07 -4.32
C THR A 158 9.49 -9.59 -3.42
N GLU A 159 9.58 -10.20 -2.25
CA GLU A 159 10.61 -9.89 -1.25
C GLU A 159 11.77 -10.88 -1.38
N CYS A 160 12.98 -10.34 -1.49
CA CYS A 160 14.23 -11.06 -1.44
C CYS A 160 14.86 -10.85 -0.06
N TYR A 161 15.20 -11.95 0.61
CA TYR A 161 15.81 -11.95 1.92
C TYR A 161 17.30 -12.25 1.76
N ILE A 162 18.16 -11.33 2.17
CA ILE A 162 19.61 -11.46 2.06
C ILE A 162 20.17 -11.49 3.49
N ARG A 163 21.06 -12.45 3.74
CA ARG A 163 21.71 -12.63 5.04
C ARG A 163 23.22 -12.56 4.90
N PRO A 164 23.93 -11.98 5.88
CA PRO A 164 25.37 -12.08 5.93
C PRO A 164 25.80 -13.54 6.16
N ALA A 165 26.90 -13.93 5.53
CA ALA A 165 27.61 -15.18 5.76
C ALA A 165 28.93 -14.96 6.52
N ALA A 166 29.29 -13.70 6.76
CA ALA A 166 30.39 -13.26 7.61
C ALA A 166 29.91 -12.07 8.46
N PRO A 167 30.49 -11.85 9.66
CA PRO A 167 30.10 -10.74 10.53
C PRO A 167 30.12 -9.41 9.77
N SER A 168 28.95 -8.77 9.69
CA SER A 168 28.75 -7.59 8.84
C SER A 168 28.03 -6.45 9.56
N LYS A 169 28.15 -5.24 9.01
CA LYS A 169 27.43 -4.02 9.40
C LYS A 169 26.96 -3.27 8.16
N ILE A 170 25.81 -2.61 8.26
CA ILE A 170 25.29 -1.76 7.17
C ILE A 170 25.13 -0.33 7.67
N TYR A 171 25.63 0.62 6.87
CA TYR A 171 25.51 2.06 7.09
C TYR A 171 24.70 2.69 5.96
N TRP A 172 23.67 3.46 6.30
CA TRP A 172 22.89 4.29 5.38
C TRP A 172 23.18 5.75 5.65
N LEU A 173 23.83 6.41 4.70
CA LEU A 173 24.24 7.81 4.78
C LEU A 173 23.37 8.67 3.85
N GLN A 174 22.60 9.57 4.44
CA GLN A 174 21.86 10.61 3.74
C GLN A 174 22.50 11.97 4.04
N PRO A 175 23.07 12.67 3.04
CA PRO A 175 23.50 14.05 3.18
C PRO A 175 22.31 14.94 3.53
N GLY A 176 22.53 15.93 4.40
CA GLY A 176 21.51 16.90 4.78
C GLY A 176 21.25 17.98 3.74
N GLU A 177 20.25 18.81 4.04
CA GLU A 177 19.82 19.97 3.25
C GLU A 177 19.54 19.63 1.80
N LYS A 178 18.79 18.53 1.60
CA LYS A 178 18.33 18.19 0.27
C LYS A 178 16.93 18.67 0.03
N ASP A 179 16.83 19.59 -0.91
CA ASP A 179 15.56 20.04 -1.44
C ASP A 179 15.09 19.04 -2.50
N VAL A 180 14.03 18.29 -2.19
CA VAL A 180 13.35 17.45 -3.17
C VAL A 180 11.91 17.94 -3.28
N GLY A 181 11.66 18.73 -4.32
CA GLY A 181 10.39 19.43 -4.48
C GLY A 181 10.25 20.55 -3.44
N ASP A 182 9.20 20.49 -2.63
CA ASP A 182 8.87 21.43 -1.55
C ASP A 182 9.31 20.93 -0.16
N GLN A 183 9.90 19.74 -0.08
CA GLN A 183 10.36 19.14 1.18
C GLN A 183 11.88 19.25 1.32
N VAL A 184 12.31 19.70 2.50
CA VAL A 184 13.72 19.75 2.91
C VAL A 184 14.04 18.53 3.76
N PHE A 185 14.99 17.73 3.31
CA PHE A 185 15.43 16.52 4.00
C PHE A 185 16.70 16.78 4.79
N GLY A 186 16.67 16.46 6.09
CA GLY A 186 17.82 16.55 6.99
C GLY A 186 18.89 15.48 6.74
N ALA A 187 20.05 15.65 7.38
CA ALA A 187 21.10 14.64 7.37
C ALA A 187 20.65 13.43 8.20
N PHE A 188 20.95 12.23 7.73
CA PHE A 188 20.60 11.00 8.42
C PHE A 188 21.70 9.95 8.29
N LEU A 189 22.01 9.28 9.39
CA LEU A 189 22.87 8.11 9.45
C LEU A 189 22.08 6.98 10.12
N GLY A 190 21.75 5.95 9.34
CA GLY A 190 21.20 4.70 9.84
C GLY A 190 22.31 3.66 9.96
N VAL A 191 22.32 2.88 11.04
CA VAL A 191 23.23 1.74 11.21
C VAL A 191 22.41 0.50 11.57
N ASN A 192 22.73 -0.63 10.94
CA ASN A 192 22.29 -1.95 11.39
C ASN A 192 23.54 -2.76 11.79
N GLU A 193 23.63 -3.06 13.08
CA GLU A 193 24.75 -3.74 13.73
C GLU A 193 24.22 -4.63 14.86
N GLY A 194 25.04 -5.58 15.31
CA GLY A 194 24.68 -6.52 16.36
C GLY A 194 24.66 -5.90 17.77
N PRO A 195 24.30 -6.71 18.78
CA PRO A 195 24.38 -6.29 20.17
C PRO A 195 25.77 -5.71 20.48
N LYS A 196 25.82 -4.56 21.17
CA LYS A 196 27.05 -3.82 21.52
C LYS A 196 27.80 -3.17 20.36
N SER A 197 27.13 -2.89 19.24
CA SER A 197 27.78 -2.28 18.08
C SER A 197 28.91 -3.13 17.50
N GLU A 198 28.72 -4.45 17.49
CA GLU A 198 29.65 -5.40 16.89
C GLU A 198 29.15 -5.87 15.51
N ALA A 199 30.07 -6.32 14.67
CA ALA A 199 29.70 -6.95 13.41
C ALA A 199 28.96 -8.27 13.72
N THR A 200 27.86 -8.54 13.01
CA THR A 200 27.05 -9.72 13.32
C THR A 200 26.58 -10.44 12.06
N GLU A 201 26.34 -11.73 12.21
CA GLU A 201 25.73 -12.58 11.19
C GLU A 201 24.19 -12.61 11.33
N ASP A 202 23.64 -12.09 12.43
CA ASP A 202 22.20 -12.03 12.67
C ASP A 202 21.57 -10.74 12.09
N LEU A 203 22.02 -10.33 10.90
CA LEU A 203 21.37 -9.26 10.15
C LEU A 203 20.43 -9.85 9.09
N MET A 204 19.30 -9.19 8.89
CA MET A 204 18.39 -9.50 7.78
C MET A 204 18.23 -8.26 6.93
N TYR A 205 18.66 -8.35 5.67
CA TYR A 205 18.40 -7.32 4.68
C TYR A 205 17.24 -7.77 3.79
N ILE A 206 16.16 -6.99 3.78
CA ILE A 206 14.97 -7.29 2.99
C ILE A 206 14.91 -6.32 1.83
N LYS A 207 14.83 -6.86 0.61
CA LYS A 207 14.65 -6.08 -0.60
C LYS A 207 13.30 -6.42 -1.23
N SER A 208 12.42 -5.44 -1.35
CA SER A 208 11.16 -5.60 -2.07
C SER A 208 11.33 -5.03 -3.47
N VAL A 209 11.10 -5.87 -4.48
CA VAL A 209 11.05 -5.42 -5.86
C VAL A 209 9.76 -5.87 -6.51
N ARG A 210 9.33 -5.06 -7.48
CA ARG A 210 8.22 -5.45 -8.35
C ARG A 210 8.68 -6.60 -9.25
N SER A 211 7.94 -7.71 -9.23
CA SER A 211 8.23 -8.86 -10.09
C SER A 211 7.93 -8.50 -11.56
N PRO A 212 8.86 -8.74 -12.50
CA PRO A 212 8.61 -8.51 -13.93
C PRO A 212 7.54 -9.47 -14.49
N GLY A 213 7.38 -10.66 -13.91
CA GLY A 213 6.40 -11.66 -14.32
C GLY A 213 4.93 -11.27 -14.09
N THR A 214 4.64 -10.19 -13.36
CA THR A 214 3.26 -9.73 -13.12
C THR A 214 2.59 -9.14 -14.36
N PHE A 215 3.33 -8.89 -15.44
CA PHE A 215 2.71 -8.54 -16.74
C PHE A 215 1.80 -9.66 -17.30
N GLY A 216 1.90 -10.90 -16.81
CA GLY A 216 0.95 -11.99 -17.14
C GLY A 216 -0.46 -11.82 -16.56
N ASN A 217 -0.66 -10.91 -15.59
CA ASN A 217 -1.95 -10.66 -14.94
C ASN A 217 -2.71 -9.46 -15.54
N GLY A 218 -2.34 -8.98 -16.72
CA GLY A 218 -3.03 -7.90 -17.43
C GLY A 218 -4.56 -8.05 -17.48
N PRO A 219 -5.10 -9.25 -17.81
CA PRO A 219 -6.54 -9.48 -17.79
C PRO A 219 -7.18 -9.36 -16.40
N LEU A 220 -6.50 -9.85 -15.35
CA LEU A 220 -6.99 -9.76 -13.97
C LEU A 220 -6.97 -8.31 -13.48
N LEU A 221 -5.89 -7.57 -13.78
CA LEU A 221 -5.78 -6.13 -13.51
C LEU A 221 -6.89 -5.33 -14.18
N LEU A 222 -7.13 -5.59 -15.47
CA LEU A 222 -8.18 -4.93 -16.23
C LEU A 222 -9.56 -5.28 -15.68
N PHE A 223 -9.80 -6.56 -15.37
CA PHE A 223 -11.04 -7.02 -14.75
C PHE A 223 -11.29 -6.35 -13.40
N THR A 224 -10.28 -6.28 -12.52
CA THR A 224 -10.38 -5.60 -11.23
C THR A 224 -10.69 -4.11 -11.38
N LEU A 225 -10.01 -3.41 -12.28
CA LEU A 225 -10.23 -1.99 -12.52
C LEU A 225 -11.65 -1.72 -13.05
N THR A 226 -12.07 -2.48 -14.06
CA THR A 226 -13.40 -2.36 -14.68
C THR A 226 -14.52 -2.71 -13.71
N SER A 227 -14.38 -3.83 -12.99
CA SER A 227 -15.32 -4.27 -11.95
C SER A 227 -15.50 -3.21 -10.86
N THR A 228 -14.39 -2.64 -10.36
CA THR A 228 -14.43 -1.57 -9.34
C THR A 228 -15.11 -0.32 -9.87
N MET A 229 -14.83 0.07 -11.12
CA MET A 229 -15.43 1.24 -11.74
C MET A 229 -16.95 1.07 -11.94
N VAL A 230 -17.37 -0.12 -12.41
CA VAL A 230 -18.80 -0.46 -12.54
C VAL A 230 -19.48 -0.48 -11.18
N GLY A 231 -18.85 -1.08 -10.17
CA GLY A 231 -19.36 -1.10 -8.80
C GLY A 231 -19.56 0.29 -8.22
N PHE A 232 -18.60 1.20 -8.46
CA PHE A 232 -18.69 2.61 -8.07
C PHE A 232 -19.91 3.30 -8.70
N VAL A 233 -20.09 3.16 -10.02
CA VAL A 233 -21.22 3.78 -10.73
C VAL A 233 -22.55 3.23 -10.22
N ILE A 234 -22.67 1.90 -10.06
CA ILE A 234 -23.88 1.25 -9.56
C ILE A 234 -24.21 1.72 -8.13
N GLN A 235 -23.22 1.74 -7.24
CA GLN A 235 -23.40 2.20 -5.86
C GLN A 235 -23.83 3.68 -5.82
N PHE A 236 -23.18 4.52 -6.64
CA PHE A 236 -23.48 5.94 -6.73
C PHE A 236 -24.90 6.22 -7.23
N VAL A 237 -25.35 5.50 -8.25
CA VAL A 237 -26.75 5.57 -8.73
C VAL A 237 -27.72 5.11 -7.64
N GLY A 238 -27.39 4.05 -6.90
CA GLY A 238 -28.16 3.60 -5.75
C GLY A 238 -28.32 4.67 -4.67
N ILE A 239 -27.21 5.28 -4.23
CA ILE A 239 -27.21 6.38 -3.23
C ILE A 239 -28.01 7.59 -3.73
N ARG A 240 -27.83 7.97 -5.00
CA ARG A 240 -28.61 9.07 -5.59
C ARG A 240 -30.09 8.74 -5.66
N GLY A 241 -30.46 7.50 -6.00
CA GLY A 241 -31.86 7.05 -5.95
C GLY A 241 -32.46 7.18 -4.55
N LEU A 242 -31.66 6.89 -3.52
CA LEU A 242 -32.03 7.03 -2.11
C LEU A 242 -32.10 8.50 -1.65
N ARG A 243 -31.29 9.41 -2.19
CA ARG A 243 -31.22 10.84 -1.77
C ARG A 243 -32.04 11.82 -2.62
N ASP A 244 -32.18 11.62 -3.93
CA ASP A 244 -32.50 12.67 -4.89
C ASP A 244 -33.80 12.43 -5.68
N SER A 245 -34.97 12.65 -5.06
CA SER A 245 -36.10 13.19 -5.86
C SER A 245 -36.88 14.30 -5.16
N GLY A 246 -36.31 14.95 -4.14
CA GLY A 246 -36.95 16.09 -3.48
C GLY A 246 -36.90 17.40 -4.29
N ARG A 247 -36.63 17.37 -5.60
CA ARG A 247 -36.43 18.58 -6.42
C ARG A 247 -37.35 18.74 -7.63
N ASN A 248 -38.40 17.92 -7.79
CA ASN A 248 -39.33 18.05 -8.93
C ASN A 248 -40.83 18.16 -8.55
N GLY A 249 -41.17 18.41 -7.28
CA GLY A 249 -42.57 18.55 -6.84
C GLY A 249 -43.14 19.97 -6.83
N ARG A 250 -42.40 21.00 -7.29
CA ARG A 250 -42.82 22.42 -7.15
C ARG A 250 -43.35 23.04 -8.45
N TYR A 251 -44.16 22.33 -9.21
CA TYR A 251 -45.02 22.88 -10.26
C TYR A 251 -46.33 22.08 -10.36
N SER A 252 -47.28 22.38 -9.47
CA SER A 252 -48.70 22.12 -9.73
C SER A 252 -49.28 23.40 -10.33
N PRO A 253 -49.78 23.40 -11.58
CA PRO A 253 -50.64 24.47 -12.04
C PRO A 253 -52.02 24.27 -11.38
N ASN A 254 -52.39 25.18 -10.48
CA ASN A 254 -53.77 25.33 -10.04
C ASN A 254 -54.61 25.75 -11.25
N VAL A 255 -55.31 24.81 -11.87
CA VAL A 255 -56.39 25.12 -12.82
C VAL A 255 -57.70 25.10 -12.04
N HIS A 256 -58.10 26.29 -11.57
CA HIS A 256 -59.46 26.52 -11.09
C HIS A 256 -60.41 26.41 -12.29
N TYR A 257 -61.21 25.35 -12.34
CA TYR A 257 -62.41 25.34 -13.18
C TYR A 257 -63.49 26.17 -12.46
N GLN A 258 -63.70 27.39 -12.94
CA GLN A 258 -64.89 28.15 -12.61
C GLN A 258 -65.96 27.77 -13.66
N SER A 259 -66.88 26.90 -13.25
CA SER A 259 -68.05 26.51 -14.03
C SER A 259 -69.02 27.69 -14.12
N LEU A 260 -69.14 28.29 -15.31
CA LEU A 260 -70.35 29.01 -15.70
C LEU A 260 -71.47 27.98 -15.88
N SER A 261 -72.59 28.16 -15.18
CA SER A 261 -73.87 27.56 -15.54
C SER A 261 -74.69 28.60 -16.31
N PRO A 262 -75.43 28.22 -17.37
CA PRO A 262 -76.30 29.13 -18.10
C PRO A 262 -77.68 29.27 -17.43
N ASP A 263 -78.32 30.38 -17.80
CA ASP A 263 -79.71 30.82 -17.59
C ASP A 263 -79.92 31.90 -16.53
#